data_AF-A0AAU5IJS2-F1
#
_entry.id   AF-A0AAU5IJS2-F1
#
_cell.length_a   1.000
_cell.length_b   1.000
_cell.length_c   1.000
_cell.angle_alpha   90.00
_cell.angle_beta   90.00
_cell.angle_gamma   90.00
#
_symmetry.space_group_name_H-M   'P 1'
#
loop_
_entity.id
_entity.type
_entity.pdbx_description
1 polymer ?
#
loop_
_entity_poly.entity_id
_entity_poly.type
_entity_poly.pdbx_seq_one_letter_code
_entity_poly.pdbx_strand_id
1 'polypeptide(L)'
;MTEPAYTLADPQSGRTLVNYHLRELGIGETQFVRIGDDGLRYGRSEKPADIGVCRAYVLTEAAWPQGAELCVIVDWSPDAALRRDAATGKVPAGAEDHWRERITATAQALESLGYVVEPSRFRCSPRFHFTAELLVYRMTSGVLPRRAPADSDWALTKPVPPHYQRHGWTWQEQAPEDLVRDALGEAGLHPNRQDQRSPHGQVGVRRITQTVWPPEADRCALVTWWPAVGAENHWTEIHEHLQRVLGQAGLVVRSRARPWNPEEETAEFLVYRVASSP
;
A
#
# COMPACT_ATOMS: atom_id res chain seq x y z
N MET A 1 13.41 -10.42 -22.51
CA MET A 1 12.48 -11.37 -21.83
C MET A 1 11.09 -11.11 -22.38
N THR A 2 10.23 -12.13 -22.48
CA THR A 2 8.83 -11.95 -22.88
C THR A 2 8.05 -11.26 -21.76
N GLU A 3 7.16 -10.34 -22.12
CA GLU A 3 6.25 -9.70 -21.17
C GLU A 3 5.36 -10.75 -20.49
N PRO A 4 5.23 -10.73 -19.15
CA PRO A 4 4.41 -11.70 -18.44
C PRO A 4 2.93 -11.44 -18.69
N ALA A 5 2.15 -12.53 -18.80
CA ALA A 5 0.71 -12.41 -18.88
C ALA A 5 0.13 -11.83 -17.58
N TYR A 6 -0.83 -10.92 -17.72
CA TYR A 6 -1.61 -10.39 -16.62
C TYR A 6 -3.00 -11.02 -16.60
N THR A 7 -3.43 -11.40 -15.40
CA THR A 7 -4.72 -12.04 -15.14
C THR A 7 -5.39 -11.35 -13.96
N LEU A 8 -6.60 -10.82 -14.17
CA LEU A 8 -7.35 -10.10 -13.12
C LEU A 8 -7.59 -10.95 -11.86
N ALA A 9 -7.77 -12.26 -12.02
CA ALA A 9 -7.98 -13.19 -10.91
C ALA A 9 -6.72 -13.45 -10.07
N ASP A 10 -5.52 -13.09 -10.57
CA ASP A 10 -4.25 -13.27 -9.85
C ASP A 10 -3.59 -11.90 -9.58
N PRO A 11 -3.72 -11.35 -8.36
CA PRO A 11 -3.05 -10.11 -7.98
C PRO A 11 -1.52 -10.15 -8.12
N GLN A 12 -0.88 -11.34 -8.06
CA GLN A 12 0.55 -11.47 -8.26
C GLN A 12 0.97 -11.20 -9.72
N SER A 13 0.09 -11.48 -10.67
CA SER A 13 0.33 -11.21 -12.09
C SER A 13 0.52 -9.70 -12.36
N GLY A 14 -0.26 -8.84 -11.69
CA GLY A 14 -0.13 -7.38 -11.78
C GLY A 14 1.21 -6.89 -11.25
N ARG A 15 1.63 -7.36 -10.07
CA ARG A 15 2.98 -7.10 -9.53
C ARG A 15 4.07 -7.53 -10.50
N THR A 16 3.92 -8.73 -11.09
CA THR A 16 4.92 -9.32 -11.99
C THR A 16 5.06 -8.52 -13.28
N LEU A 17 3.94 -8.06 -13.85
CA LEU A 17 3.90 -7.19 -15.00
C LEU A 17 4.60 -5.85 -14.74
N VAL A 18 4.25 -5.16 -13.64
CA VAL A 18 4.87 -3.87 -13.33
C VAL A 18 6.37 -4.02 -13.04
N ASN A 19 6.80 -5.07 -12.33
CA ASN A 19 8.22 -5.34 -12.14
C ASN A 19 8.95 -5.68 -13.44
N TYR A 20 8.28 -6.30 -14.42
CA TYR A 20 8.84 -6.46 -15.77
C TYR A 20 9.07 -5.10 -16.43
N HIS A 21 8.05 -4.23 -16.47
CA HIS A 21 8.18 -2.90 -17.05
C HIS A 21 9.23 -2.02 -16.35
N LEU A 22 9.32 -2.05 -15.01
CA LEU A 22 10.36 -1.33 -14.27
C LEU A 22 11.78 -1.77 -14.70
N ARG A 23 11.99 -3.05 -15.00
CA ARG A 23 13.27 -3.56 -15.50
C ARG A 23 13.55 -3.13 -16.93
N GLU A 24 12.56 -3.18 -17.81
CA GLU A 24 12.70 -2.69 -19.20
C GLU A 24 12.99 -1.17 -19.24
N LEU A 25 12.46 -0.41 -18.28
CA LEU A 25 12.78 1.01 -18.06
C LEU A 25 14.16 1.25 -17.42
N GLY A 26 14.89 0.20 -17.03
CA GLY A 26 16.21 0.32 -16.39
C GLY A 26 16.19 0.87 -14.96
N ILE A 27 15.02 0.92 -14.31
CA ILE A 27 14.85 1.46 -12.94
C ILE A 27 14.46 0.39 -11.91
N GLY A 28 14.15 -0.84 -12.36
CA GLY A 28 13.78 -1.98 -11.54
C GLY A 28 14.98 -2.79 -11.02
N GLU A 29 14.72 -3.63 -10.02
CA GLU A 29 15.70 -4.62 -9.56
C GLU A 29 15.80 -5.80 -10.55
N THR A 30 17.01 -6.17 -10.94
CA THR A 30 17.25 -7.40 -11.70
C THR A 30 17.85 -8.45 -10.79
N GLN A 31 17.18 -9.60 -10.66
CA GLN A 31 17.68 -10.74 -9.91
C GLN A 31 18.32 -11.75 -10.86
N PHE A 32 19.54 -12.16 -10.55
CA PHE A 32 20.23 -13.22 -11.25
C PHE A 32 20.55 -14.34 -10.27
N VAL A 33 20.30 -15.58 -10.68
CA VAL A 33 20.77 -16.75 -9.94
C VAL A 33 22.13 -17.14 -10.51
N ARG A 34 23.17 -16.99 -9.70
CA ARG A 34 24.50 -17.52 -10.00
C ARG A 34 24.64 -18.87 -9.30
N ILE A 35 25.06 -19.89 -10.03
CA ILE A 35 25.48 -21.16 -9.42
C ILE A 35 26.96 -20.99 -9.09
N GLY A 36 27.32 -21.12 -7.81
CA GLY A 36 28.71 -21.10 -7.38
C GLY A 36 29.45 -22.37 -7.78
N ASP A 37 30.77 -22.35 -7.62
CA ASP A 37 31.64 -23.47 -7.96
C ASP A 37 31.38 -24.71 -7.07
N ASP A 38 30.70 -24.51 -5.94
CA ASP A 38 30.20 -25.55 -5.03
C ASP A 38 28.80 -26.10 -5.40
N GLY A 39 28.23 -25.62 -6.50
CA GLY A 39 26.88 -25.98 -6.95
C GLY A 39 25.75 -25.25 -6.20
N LEU A 40 26.06 -24.38 -5.22
CA LEU A 40 25.05 -23.62 -4.50
C LEU A 40 24.51 -22.48 -5.36
N ARG A 41 23.20 -22.25 -5.26
CA ARG A 41 22.51 -21.15 -5.95
C ARG A 41 22.55 -19.89 -5.10
N TYR A 42 23.18 -18.85 -5.61
CA TYR A 42 23.22 -17.52 -5.01
C TYR A 42 22.36 -16.57 -5.83
N GLY A 43 21.33 -16.01 -5.20
CA GLY A 43 20.62 -14.87 -5.76
C GLY A 43 21.45 -13.60 -5.60
N ARG A 44 21.80 -12.93 -6.70
CA ARG A 44 22.36 -11.58 -6.67
C ARG A 44 21.37 -10.63 -7.30
N SER A 45 21.04 -9.55 -6.59
CA SER A 45 20.33 -8.42 -7.16
C SER A 45 21.33 -7.41 -7.73
N GLU A 46 21.13 -7.01 -8.96
CA GLU A 46 21.75 -5.84 -9.56
C GLU A 46 20.79 -4.64 -9.44
N LYS A 47 21.34 -3.50 -9.01
CA LYS A 47 20.60 -2.25 -8.84
C LYS A 47 21.18 -1.22 -9.80
N PRO A 48 20.34 -0.40 -10.45
CA PRO A 48 20.81 0.74 -11.23
C PRO A 48 21.68 1.66 -10.36
N ALA A 49 22.90 1.93 -10.80
CA ALA A 49 23.79 2.87 -10.11
C ALA A 49 23.22 4.29 -10.18
N ASP A 50 23.44 5.08 -9.12
CA ASP A 50 23.16 6.53 -9.05
C ASP A 50 21.68 6.93 -9.22
N ILE A 51 20.77 5.97 -9.32
CA ILE A 51 19.35 6.16 -9.63
C ILE A 51 18.46 5.67 -8.49
N GLY A 52 18.95 4.72 -7.70
CA GLY A 52 18.13 3.93 -6.80
C GLY A 52 17.42 2.78 -7.51
N VAL A 53 16.45 2.17 -6.84
CA VAL A 53 15.78 0.96 -7.34
C VAL A 53 14.30 0.99 -7.03
N CYS A 54 13.49 0.67 -8.04
CA CYS A 54 12.05 0.53 -7.94
C CYS A 54 11.65 -0.95 -7.77
N ARG A 55 10.63 -1.21 -6.93
CA ARG A 55 10.00 -2.52 -6.80
C ARG A 55 8.50 -2.37 -6.68
N ALA A 56 7.74 -3.16 -7.43
CA ALA A 56 6.30 -3.27 -7.28
C ALA A 56 5.94 -4.34 -6.23
N TYR A 57 4.92 -4.03 -5.43
CA TYR A 57 4.33 -4.90 -4.41
C TYR A 57 2.83 -5.08 -4.67
N VAL A 58 2.31 -6.27 -4.33
CA VAL A 58 0.87 -6.51 -4.40
C VAL A 58 0.17 -5.61 -3.40
N LEU A 59 -0.86 -4.91 -3.88
CA LEU A 59 -1.77 -4.15 -3.05
C LEU A 59 -3.09 -4.89 -2.93
N THR A 60 -3.67 -4.88 -1.72
CA THR A 60 -5.01 -5.39 -1.48
C THR A 60 -6.05 -4.70 -2.38
N GLU A 61 -6.93 -5.47 -3.01
CA GLU A 61 -7.98 -4.92 -3.89
C GLU A 61 -8.90 -3.94 -3.17
N ALA A 62 -9.09 -4.10 -1.86
CA ALA A 62 -9.84 -3.16 -1.04
C ALA A 62 -9.22 -1.74 -1.05
N ALA A 63 -7.93 -1.61 -1.38
CA ALA A 63 -7.19 -0.35 -1.48
C ALA A 63 -7.06 0.20 -2.92
N TRP A 64 -7.60 -0.50 -3.92
CA TRP A 64 -7.51 -0.04 -5.31
C TRP A 64 -8.42 1.16 -5.60
N PRO A 65 -8.02 2.09 -6.49
CA PRO A 65 -8.95 3.08 -7.02
C PRO A 65 -10.16 2.40 -7.66
N GLN A 66 -11.35 2.99 -7.52
CA GLN A 66 -12.56 2.44 -8.11
C GLN A 66 -12.43 2.35 -9.63
N GLY A 67 -12.71 1.18 -10.21
CA GLY A 67 -12.59 0.93 -11.64
C GLY A 67 -11.16 0.66 -12.14
N ALA A 68 -10.19 0.52 -11.23
CA ALA A 68 -8.89 -0.03 -11.58
C ALA A 68 -9.00 -1.55 -11.79
N GLU A 69 -8.35 -2.05 -12.84
CA GLU A 69 -8.19 -3.49 -13.10
C GLU A 69 -6.86 -4.01 -12.55
N LEU A 70 -5.83 -3.16 -12.49
CA LEU A 70 -4.53 -3.50 -11.92
C LEU A 70 -4.14 -2.37 -10.98
N CYS A 71 -3.64 -2.69 -9.79
CA CYS A 71 -3.09 -1.69 -8.89
C CYS A 71 -1.99 -2.30 -8.01
N VAL A 72 -0.87 -1.60 -7.91
CA VAL A 72 0.30 -1.98 -7.12
C VAL A 72 0.86 -0.75 -6.40
N ILE A 73 1.60 -0.99 -5.33
CA ILE A 73 2.52 0.02 -4.79
C ILE A 73 3.87 -0.18 -5.46
N VAL A 74 4.47 0.89 -5.97
CA VAL A 74 5.87 0.91 -6.38
C VAL A 74 6.68 1.68 -5.35
N ASP A 75 7.59 0.98 -4.68
CA ASP A 75 8.56 1.59 -3.79
C ASP A 75 9.81 1.94 -4.58
N TRP A 76 10.24 3.20 -4.48
CA TRP A 76 11.57 3.62 -4.87
C TRP A 76 12.47 3.75 -3.64
N SER A 77 13.62 3.07 -3.69
CA SER A 77 14.67 3.18 -2.69
C SER A 77 15.86 3.95 -3.28
N PRO A 78 16.38 5.00 -2.61
CA PRO A 78 17.54 5.73 -3.10
C PRO A 78 18.79 4.83 -3.09
N ASP A 79 19.76 5.24 -3.91
CA ASP A 79 21.13 4.72 -3.85
C ASP A 79 21.70 4.82 -2.41
N ALA A 80 22.59 3.91 -2.06
CA ALA A 80 23.21 3.89 -0.74
C ALA A 80 23.93 5.20 -0.41
N ALA A 81 24.57 5.85 -1.39
CA ALA A 81 25.29 7.11 -1.20
C ALA A 81 24.36 8.30 -0.87
N LEU A 82 23.08 8.21 -1.25
CA LEU A 82 22.09 9.27 -1.06
C LEU A 82 21.07 8.94 0.04
N ARG A 83 21.25 7.82 0.74
CA ARG A 83 20.38 7.40 1.83
C ARG A 83 20.71 8.14 3.12
N ARG A 84 19.69 8.49 3.89
CA ARG A 84 19.84 8.95 5.28
C ARG A 84 20.55 7.89 6.11
N ASP A 85 21.59 8.30 6.83
CA ASP A 85 22.27 7.43 7.78
C ASP A 85 21.33 7.10 8.96
N ALA A 86 21.14 5.81 9.23
CA ALA A 86 20.17 5.36 10.23
C ALA A 86 20.62 5.63 11.68
N ALA A 87 21.93 5.69 11.94
CA ALA A 87 22.47 5.87 13.27
C ALA A 87 22.52 7.35 13.69
N THR A 88 22.85 8.23 12.76
CA THR A 88 23.07 9.66 12.98
C THR A 88 21.91 10.52 12.49
N GLY A 89 21.03 9.96 11.65
CA GLY A 89 19.95 10.71 11.00
C GLY A 89 20.43 11.69 9.93
N LYS A 90 21.74 11.73 9.63
CA LYS A 90 22.32 12.67 8.66
C LYS A 90 21.83 12.35 7.24
N VAL A 91 21.37 13.38 6.54
CA VAL A 91 20.97 13.30 5.14
C VAL A 91 22.14 13.76 4.26
N PRO A 92 22.58 12.98 3.26
CA PRO A 92 23.62 13.39 2.32
C PRO A 92 23.27 14.66 1.54
N ALA A 93 24.30 15.41 1.12
CA ALA A 93 24.10 16.55 0.23
C ALA A 93 23.51 16.09 -1.11
N GLY A 94 22.57 16.85 -1.67
CA GLY A 94 21.89 16.51 -2.93
C GLY A 94 20.78 15.44 -2.81
N ALA A 95 20.62 14.76 -1.67
CA ALA A 95 19.62 13.71 -1.51
C ALA A 95 18.17 14.21 -1.72
N GLU A 96 17.85 15.43 -1.27
CA GLU A 96 16.50 16.02 -1.44
C GLU A 96 16.16 16.29 -2.90
N ASP A 97 17.10 16.86 -3.67
CA ASP A 97 16.87 17.15 -5.08
C ASP A 97 16.83 15.87 -5.90
N HIS A 98 17.74 14.93 -5.63
CA HIS A 98 17.70 13.61 -6.24
C HIS A 98 16.38 12.88 -5.95
N TRP A 99 15.90 12.93 -4.71
CA TRP A 99 14.62 12.33 -4.34
C TRP A 99 13.45 12.89 -5.16
N ARG A 100 13.35 14.22 -5.28
CA ARG A 100 12.29 14.88 -6.06
C ARG A 100 12.39 14.55 -7.54
N GLU A 101 13.60 14.60 -8.09
CA GLU A 101 13.88 14.28 -9.50
C GLU A 101 13.50 12.84 -9.82
N ARG A 102 13.93 11.87 -9.00
CA ARG A 102 13.70 10.45 -9.24
C ARG A 102 12.24 10.04 -9.09
N ILE A 103 11.50 10.58 -8.12
CA ILE A 103 10.05 10.31 -8.03
C ILE A 103 9.34 10.79 -9.29
N THR A 104 9.66 12.01 -9.73
CA THR A 104 9.05 12.60 -10.93
C THR A 104 9.40 11.79 -12.18
N ALA A 105 10.67 11.44 -12.36
CA ALA A 105 11.14 10.65 -13.50
C ALA A 105 10.53 9.24 -13.52
N THR A 106 10.43 8.58 -12.36
CA THR A 106 9.78 7.26 -12.26
C THR A 106 8.30 7.33 -12.60
N ALA A 107 7.59 8.36 -12.12
CA ALA A 107 6.18 8.55 -12.46
C ALA A 107 5.99 8.75 -13.97
N GLN A 108 6.73 9.67 -14.58
CA GLN A 108 6.69 9.93 -16.03
C GLN A 108 7.03 8.69 -16.86
N ALA A 109 8.01 7.90 -16.44
CA ALA A 109 8.40 6.68 -17.13
C ALA A 109 7.26 5.64 -17.12
N LEU A 110 6.59 5.46 -15.98
CA LEU A 110 5.45 4.55 -15.86
C LEU A 110 4.20 5.08 -16.60
N GLU A 111 3.95 6.38 -16.54
CA GLU A 111 2.87 7.04 -17.29
C GLU A 111 3.06 6.85 -18.80
N SER A 112 4.30 6.87 -19.29
CA SER A 112 4.59 6.62 -20.72
C SER A 112 4.21 5.20 -21.19
N LEU A 113 4.04 4.25 -20.26
CA LEU A 113 3.55 2.90 -20.52
C LEU A 113 2.03 2.77 -20.36
N GLY A 114 1.31 3.88 -20.13
CA GLY A 114 -0.15 3.91 -20.00
C GLY A 114 -0.68 3.63 -18.60
N TYR A 115 0.18 3.61 -17.58
CA TYR A 115 -0.26 3.58 -16.19
C TYR A 115 -0.72 4.96 -15.73
N VAL A 116 -1.63 4.97 -14.74
CA VAL A 116 -1.86 6.13 -13.90
C VAL A 116 -0.94 6.01 -12.69
N VAL A 117 -0.24 7.10 -12.37
CA VAL A 117 0.67 7.16 -11.23
C VAL A 117 0.24 8.25 -10.28
N GLU A 118 0.07 7.90 -9.01
CA GLU A 118 -0.17 8.85 -7.94
C GLU A 118 0.96 8.77 -6.92
N PRO A 119 1.79 9.82 -6.78
CA PRO A 119 2.78 9.86 -5.72
C PRO A 119 2.10 9.96 -4.35
N SER A 120 2.81 9.55 -3.31
CA SER A 120 2.33 9.74 -1.94
C SER A 120 1.94 11.21 -1.70
N ARG A 121 0.75 11.41 -1.15
CA ARG A 121 0.11 12.72 -0.93
C ARG A 121 0.87 13.62 0.03
N PHE A 122 1.66 13.00 0.91
CA PHE A 122 2.46 13.71 1.87
C PHE A 122 3.84 13.91 1.28
N ARG A 123 4.42 15.10 1.49
CA ARG A 123 5.78 15.44 1.02
C ARG A 123 6.80 14.45 1.61
N CYS A 124 7.01 13.34 0.92
CA CYS A 124 8.06 12.39 1.24
C CYS A 124 9.40 13.08 1.03
N SER A 125 10.28 12.92 2.01
CA SER A 125 11.62 13.51 2.00
C SER A 125 12.59 12.51 2.63
N PRO A 126 13.84 12.46 2.14
CA PRO A 126 14.90 11.62 2.71
C PRO A 126 15.19 11.97 4.17
N ARG A 127 14.79 13.14 4.66
CA ARG A 127 14.88 13.49 6.09
C ARG A 127 14.03 12.62 6.97
N PHE A 128 12.92 12.11 6.44
CA PHE A 128 11.91 11.42 7.23
C PHE A 128 11.68 9.99 6.75
N HIS A 129 12.02 9.67 5.50
CA HIS A 129 11.71 8.40 4.84
C HIS A 129 12.96 7.75 4.27
N PHE A 130 13.02 6.41 4.32
CA PHE A 130 14.05 5.64 3.63
C PHE A 130 13.67 5.30 2.18
N THR A 131 12.38 5.32 1.85
CA THR A 131 11.82 5.02 0.53
C THR A 131 10.71 6.00 0.18
N ALA A 132 10.41 6.12 -1.11
CA ALA A 132 9.22 6.80 -1.61
C ALA A 132 8.26 5.78 -2.20
N GLU A 133 6.97 6.03 -2.09
CA GLU A 133 5.94 5.17 -2.67
C GLU A 133 5.15 5.90 -3.74
N LEU A 134 4.77 5.15 -4.76
CA LEU A 134 3.90 5.54 -5.85
C LEU A 134 2.75 4.51 -5.92
N LEU A 135 1.51 4.97 -5.95
CA LEU A 135 0.38 4.13 -6.34
C LEU A 135 0.35 4.06 -7.87
N VAL A 136 0.48 2.86 -8.42
CA VAL A 136 0.54 2.64 -9.87
C VAL A 136 -0.58 1.72 -10.26
N TYR A 137 -1.45 2.18 -11.17
CA TYR A 137 -2.63 1.43 -11.54
C TYR A 137 -3.01 1.61 -13.00
N ARG A 138 -3.83 0.69 -13.50
CA ARG A 138 -4.45 0.76 -14.82
C ARG A 138 -5.96 0.71 -14.66
N MET A 139 -6.65 1.62 -15.34
CA MET A 139 -8.11 1.69 -15.34
C MET A 139 -8.70 0.69 -16.33
N THR A 140 -9.86 0.14 -16.00
CA THR A 140 -10.69 -0.54 -16.99
C THR A 140 -11.01 0.40 -18.14
N SER A 141 -11.04 -0.12 -19.38
CA SER A 141 -11.31 0.67 -20.58
C SER A 141 -12.59 1.51 -20.43
N GLY A 142 -12.49 2.80 -20.75
CA GLY A 142 -13.60 3.76 -20.66
C GLY A 142 -13.86 4.34 -19.27
N VAL A 143 -13.16 3.87 -18.21
CA VAL A 143 -13.25 4.46 -16.87
C VAL A 143 -12.16 5.52 -16.71
N LEU A 144 -12.56 6.72 -16.32
CA LEU A 144 -11.62 7.81 -16.05
C LEU A 144 -10.92 7.59 -14.70
N PRO A 145 -9.61 7.88 -14.59
CA PRO A 145 -8.92 7.89 -13.32
C PRO A 145 -9.60 8.84 -12.33
N ARG A 146 -9.47 8.56 -11.03
CA ARG A 146 -9.94 9.50 -10.02
C ARG A 146 -9.20 10.83 -10.18
N ARG A 147 -9.91 11.95 -10.01
CA ARG A 147 -9.27 13.26 -10.06
C ARG A 147 -8.35 13.41 -8.84
N ALA A 148 -7.07 13.68 -9.08
CA ALA A 148 -6.16 14.06 -8.02
C ALA A 148 -6.69 15.35 -7.36
N PRO A 149 -6.87 15.38 -6.03
CA PRO A 149 -7.16 16.61 -5.28
C PRO A 149 -6.03 17.62 -5.49
N ALA A 150 -6.36 18.91 -5.40
CA ALA A 150 -5.37 19.96 -5.63
C ALA A 150 -4.31 19.96 -4.52
N ASP A 151 -3.08 20.37 -4.83
CA ASP A 151 -2.00 20.53 -3.84
C ASP A 151 -2.41 21.38 -2.61
N SER A 152 -3.32 22.34 -2.81
CA SER A 152 -3.90 23.16 -1.75
C SER A 152 -4.79 22.37 -0.78
N ASP A 153 -5.50 21.36 -1.29
CA ASP A 153 -6.36 20.49 -0.49
C ASP A 153 -5.51 19.60 0.42
N TRP A 154 -4.28 19.30 0.00
CA TRP A 154 -3.26 18.56 0.77
C TRP A 154 -2.48 19.41 1.75
N ALA A 155 -2.37 20.72 1.52
CA ALA A 155 -1.59 21.63 2.35
C ALA A 155 -2.14 21.77 3.78
N LEU A 156 -3.42 21.45 3.99
CA LEU A 156 -4.10 21.58 5.29
C LEU A 156 -3.95 20.36 6.20
N THR A 157 -3.60 19.20 5.64
CA THR A 157 -3.24 18.03 6.46
C THR A 157 -1.79 18.16 6.90
N LYS A 158 -1.57 18.43 8.21
CA LYS A 158 -0.25 18.27 8.84
C LYS A 158 0.35 16.95 8.37
N PRO A 159 1.65 16.88 8.04
CA PRO A 159 2.28 15.63 7.64
C PRO A 159 1.98 14.56 8.69
N VAL A 160 1.14 13.64 8.29
CA VAL A 160 0.80 12.44 9.04
C VAL A 160 2.06 11.57 8.98
N PRO A 161 2.42 10.84 10.05
CA PRO A 161 3.79 10.40 10.28
C PRO A 161 4.45 9.80 9.06
N PRO A 162 5.75 10.05 8.86
CA PRO A 162 6.49 9.36 7.83
C PRO A 162 6.36 7.86 8.09
N HIS A 163 5.83 7.14 7.11
CA HIS A 163 5.90 5.70 6.93
C HIS A 163 6.60 4.98 8.08
N TYR A 164 5.91 4.38 9.05
CA TYR A 164 6.39 3.32 9.97
C TYR A 164 7.81 3.42 10.62
N GLN A 165 8.58 4.49 10.40
CA GLN A 165 10.05 4.47 10.41
C GLN A 165 10.61 5.59 11.30
N ARG A 166 9.75 6.45 11.84
CA ARG A 166 10.13 7.31 12.96
C ARG A 166 9.77 6.61 14.27
N HIS A 167 10.76 5.96 14.88
CA HIS A 167 10.64 5.49 16.26
C HIS A 167 10.23 6.66 17.15
N GLY A 168 9.13 6.49 17.91
CA GLY A 168 8.63 7.48 18.86
C GLY A 168 7.66 8.53 18.32
N TRP A 169 7.17 8.42 17.07
CA TRP A 169 6.05 9.28 16.65
C TRP A 169 4.75 8.88 17.35
N THR A 170 4.12 9.84 18.01
CA THR A 170 2.81 9.69 18.66
C THR A 170 1.75 10.48 17.89
N TRP A 171 0.59 9.86 17.70
CA TRP A 171 -0.59 10.58 17.25
C TRP A 171 -1.05 11.50 18.40
N GLN A 172 -1.35 12.77 18.09
CA GLN A 172 -1.79 13.74 19.13
C GLN A 172 -3.15 13.36 19.73
N GLU A 173 -4.02 12.77 18.91
CA GLU A 173 -5.31 12.23 19.32
C GLU A 173 -5.17 10.69 19.47
N GLN A 174 -5.52 9.96 18.41
CA GLN A 174 -5.55 8.51 18.36
C GLN A 174 -5.01 8.03 17.00
N ALA A 175 -4.31 6.90 17.00
CA ALA A 175 -3.85 6.28 15.76
C ALA A 175 -5.04 5.69 14.98
N PRO A 176 -5.03 5.73 13.63
CA PRO A 176 -6.11 5.21 12.80
C PRO A 176 -6.50 3.76 13.13
N GLU A 177 -5.52 2.91 13.40
CA GLU A 177 -5.77 1.51 13.75
C GLU A 177 -6.40 1.34 15.13
N ASP A 178 -6.12 2.23 16.09
CA ASP A 178 -6.68 2.15 17.43
C ASP A 178 -8.15 2.57 17.42
N LEU A 179 -8.49 3.60 16.64
CA LEU A 179 -9.88 4.01 16.42
C LEU A 179 -10.74 2.85 15.90
N VAL A 180 -10.20 2.07 14.96
CA VAL A 180 -10.90 0.90 14.40
C VAL A 180 -10.95 -0.25 15.41
N ARG A 181 -9.88 -0.49 16.18
CA ARG A 181 -9.87 -1.55 17.22
C ARG A 181 -10.88 -1.27 18.32
N ASP A 182 -11.00 -0.01 18.76
CA ASP A 182 -11.96 0.39 19.80
C ASP A 182 -13.40 0.15 19.31
N ALA A 183 -13.74 0.62 18.11
CA ALA A 183 -15.06 0.42 17.52
C ALA A 183 -15.42 -1.07 17.36
N LEU A 184 -14.47 -1.92 16.93
CA LEU A 184 -14.67 -3.37 16.87
C LEU A 184 -14.80 -3.98 18.27
N GLY A 185 -14.00 -3.53 19.23
CA GLY A 185 -14.01 -4.00 20.61
C GLY A 185 -15.32 -3.70 21.33
N GLU A 186 -15.92 -2.53 21.12
CA GLU A 186 -17.23 -2.17 21.67
C GLU A 186 -18.35 -3.07 21.13
N ALA A 187 -18.20 -3.59 19.92
CA ALA A 187 -19.11 -4.57 19.32
C ALA A 187 -18.79 -6.04 19.69
N GLY A 188 -17.82 -6.27 20.57
CA GLY A 188 -17.38 -7.61 20.98
C GLY A 188 -16.48 -8.33 19.97
N LEU A 189 -16.06 -7.65 18.90
CA LEU A 189 -15.10 -8.17 17.92
C LEU A 189 -13.68 -7.78 18.34
N HIS A 190 -13.16 -8.40 19.40
CA HIS A 190 -11.84 -8.07 19.94
C HIS A 190 -10.71 -8.51 19.00
N PRO A 191 -9.98 -7.59 18.35
CA PRO A 191 -8.94 -7.96 17.41
C PRO A 191 -7.76 -8.59 18.16
N ASN A 192 -7.18 -9.66 17.60
CA ASN A 192 -5.98 -10.33 18.11
C ASN A 192 -6.08 -11.05 19.47
N ARG A 193 -7.27 -11.28 20.05
CA ARG A 193 -7.42 -12.20 21.19
C ARG A 193 -7.53 -13.65 20.71
N GLN A 194 -6.46 -14.43 20.88
CA GLN A 194 -6.45 -15.86 20.51
C GLN A 194 -7.52 -16.68 21.25
N ASP A 195 -7.90 -16.23 22.45
CA ASP A 195 -8.74 -16.95 23.40
C ASP A 195 -10.24 -16.78 23.11
N GLN A 196 -10.60 -15.88 22.19
CA GLN A 196 -11.98 -15.57 21.80
C GLN A 196 -12.14 -15.71 20.28
N ARG A 197 -11.87 -16.91 19.76
CA ARG A 197 -12.23 -17.24 18.38
C ARG A 197 -13.76 -17.21 18.27
N SER A 198 -14.27 -16.15 17.63
CA SER A 198 -15.67 -16.11 17.21
C SER A 198 -15.92 -17.31 16.28
N PRO A 199 -17.12 -17.92 16.30
CA PRO A 199 -17.48 -18.95 15.32
C PRO A 199 -17.33 -18.46 13.88
N HIS A 200 -17.33 -17.15 13.65
CA HIS A 200 -17.17 -16.52 12.35
C HIS A 200 -15.70 -16.20 11.99
N GLY A 201 -14.72 -16.50 12.84
CA GLY A 201 -13.30 -16.23 12.58
C GLY A 201 -12.68 -15.11 13.41
N GLN A 202 -11.52 -14.64 12.99
CA GLN A 202 -10.73 -13.62 13.67
C GLN A 202 -10.60 -12.35 12.82
N VAL A 203 -10.62 -11.20 13.48
CA VAL A 203 -10.32 -9.91 12.85
C VAL A 203 -9.00 -9.36 13.41
N GLY A 204 -8.23 -8.71 12.55
CA GLY A 204 -7.01 -8.00 12.91
C GLY A 204 -6.99 -6.64 12.23
N VAL A 205 -6.43 -5.66 12.92
CA VAL A 205 -6.34 -4.29 12.43
C VAL A 205 -4.87 -3.90 12.36
N ARG A 206 -4.44 -3.42 11.20
CA ARG A 206 -3.10 -2.90 10.96
C ARG A 206 -3.17 -1.51 10.32
N ARG A 207 -2.12 -0.73 10.52
CA ARG A 207 -1.90 0.49 9.74
C ARG A 207 -1.79 0.12 8.25
N ILE A 208 -2.05 1.10 7.39
CA ILE A 208 -1.76 1.02 5.96
C ILE A 208 -1.11 2.33 5.50
N THR A 209 -0.24 2.24 4.49
CA THR A 209 0.40 3.43 3.90
C THR A 209 -0.63 4.46 3.44
N GLN A 210 -0.27 5.74 3.54
CA GLN A 210 -1.11 6.85 3.13
C GLN A 210 -1.25 6.99 1.61
N THR A 211 -0.30 6.43 0.87
CA THR A 211 -0.31 6.39 -0.59
C THR A 211 -1.60 5.77 -1.13
N VAL A 212 -2.24 4.88 -0.36
CA VAL A 212 -3.46 4.17 -0.78
C VAL A 212 -4.74 4.66 -0.11
N TRP A 213 -4.66 5.71 0.72
CA TRP A 213 -5.85 6.24 1.38
C TRP A 213 -6.83 6.83 0.34
N PRO A 214 -8.15 6.76 0.56
CA PRO A 214 -9.12 7.50 -0.25
C PRO A 214 -8.89 9.02 -0.14
N PRO A 215 -9.11 9.82 -1.19
CA PRO A 215 -8.89 11.28 -1.20
C PRO A 215 -9.47 12.02 0.01
N GLU A 216 -10.66 11.62 0.38
CA GLU A 216 -11.50 12.16 1.45
C GLU A 216 -11.10 11.67 2.85
N ALA A 217 -10.17 10.73 2.97
CA ALA A 217 -9.83 10.09 4.24
C ALA A 217 -8.83 10.91 5.07
N ASP A 218 -9.13 11.14 6.35
CA ASP A 218 -8.19 11.74 7.31
C ASP A 218 -7.57 10.69 8.28
N ARG A 219 -8.15 9.50 8.34
CA ARG A 219 -7.68 8.32 9.07
C ARG A 219 -7.99 7.11 8.21
N CYS A 220 -7.05 6.17 8.11
CA CYS A 220 -7.31 4.92 7.42
C CYS A 220 -6.45 3.79 7.99
N ALA A 221 -7.06 2.61 8.09
CA ALA A 221 -6.46 1.36 8.53
C ALA A 221 -6.91 0.22 7.62
N LEU A 222 -6.17 -0.88 7.66
CA LEU A 222 -6.57 -2.12 7.02
C LEU A 222 -7.08 -3.09 8.08
N VAL A 223 -8.27 -3.61 7.82
CA VAL A 223 -8.87 -4.69 8.59
C VAL A 223 -8.73 -5.97 7.77
N THR A 224 -8.17 -7.00 8.39
CA THR A 224 -8.09 -8.35 7.82
C THR A 224 -8.98 -9.27 8.63
N TRP A 225 -9.80 -10.05 7.93
CA TRP A 225 -10.60 -11.13 8.48
C TRP A 225 -10.01 -12.48 8.05
N TRP A 226 -9.78 -13.34 9.03
CA TRP A 226 -9.41 -14.74 8.85
C TRP A 226 -10.63 -15.60 9.21
N PRO A 227 -11.29 -16.26 8.24
CA PRO A 227 -12.43 -17.11 8.54
C PRO A 227 -12.03 -18.26 9.48
N ALA A 228 -12.95 -18.66 10.34
CA ALA A 228 -12.84 -19.96 11.00
C ALA A 228 -13.08 -21.08 9.98
N VAL A 229 -12.60 -22.28 10.26
CA VAL A 229 -12.90 -23.46 9.43
C VAL A 229 -14.42 -23.65 9.35
N GLY A 230 -14.96 -23.74 8.13
CA GLY A 230 -16.41 -23.88 7.91
C GLY A 230 -17.19 -22.56 7.92
N ALA A 231 -16.50 -21.42 8.10
CA ALA A 231 -17.14 -20.10 8.12
C ALA A 231 -17.14 -19.38 6.77
N GLU A 232 -16.81 -20.09 5.68
CA GLU A 232 -16.66 -19.51 4.34
C GLU A 232 -17.99 -18.94 3.80
N ASN A 233 -19.11 -19.53 4.22
CA ASN A 233 -20.45 -19.05 3.89
C ASN A 233 -20.88 -17.78 4.65
N HIS A 234 -20.14 -17.38 5.69
CA HIS A 234 -20.45 -16.19 6.50
C HIS A 234 -19.84 -14.90 5.94
N TRP A 235 -19.24 -14.92 4.75
CA TRP A 235 -18.67 -13.72 4.10
C TRP A 235 -19.64 -12.54 4.09
N THR A 236 -20.88 -12.77 3.65
CA THR A 236 -21.90 -11.71 3.58
C THR A 236 -22.23 -11.18 4.97
N GLU A 237 -22.44 -12.08 5.93
CA GLU A 237 -22.78 -11.71 7.31
C GLU A 237 -21.66 -10.92 7.98
N ILE A 238 -20.39 -11.34 7.84
CA ILE A 238 -19.27 -10.60 8.44
C ILE A 238 -19.07 -9.25 7.75
N HIS A 239 -19.23 -9.17 6.43
CA HIS A 239 -19.10 -7.91 5.70
C HIS A 239 -20.18 -6.91 6.13
N GLU A 240 -21.45 -7.34 6.19
CA GLU A 240 -22.57 -6.52 6.68
C GLU A 240 -22.39 -6.13 8.15
N HIS A 241 -21.91 -7.07 8.99
CA HIS A 241 -21.64 -6.80 10.39
C HIS A 241 -20.54 -5.74 10.57
N LEU A 242 -19.42 -5.85 9.83
CA LEU A 242 -18.34 -4.88 9.84
C LEU A 242 -18.81 -3.52 9.34
N GLN A 243 -19.56 -3.47 8.23
CA GLN A 243 -20.15 -2.23 7.70
C GLN A 243 -21.05 -1.55 8.73
N ARG A 244 -21.92 -2.30 9.41
CA ARG A 244 -22.83 -1.77 10.41
C ARG A 244 -22.09 -1.24 11.63
N VAL A 245 -21.19 -2.04 12.23
CA VAL A 245 -20.46 -1.68 13.45
C VAL A 245 -19.55 -0.47 13.21
N LEU A 246 -18.75 -0.51 12.15
CA LEU A 246 -17.82 0.58 11.84
C LEU A 246 -18.57 1.82 11.34
N GLY A 247 -19.67 1.63 10.60
CA GLY A 247 -20.56 2.72 10.20
C GLY A 247 -21.19 3.45 11.39
N GLN A 248 -21.59 2.74 12.44
CA GLN A 248 -22.09 3.35 13.69
C GLN A 248 -21.01 4.18 14.41
N ALA A 249 -19.74 3.85 14.23
CA ALA A 249 -18.60 4.63 14.71
C ALA A 249 -18.17 5.76 13.75
N GLY A 250 -18.95 6.04 12.69
CA GLY A 250 -18.64 7.09 11.71
C GLY A 250 -17.51 6.72 10.73
N LEU A 251 -17.22 5.43 10.56
CA LEU A 251 -16.19 4.93 9.65
C LEU A 251 -16.83 4.33 8.39
N VAL A 252 -16.14 4.47 7.28
CA VAL A 252 -16.49 3.85 6.01
C VAL A 252 -15.69 2.57 5.83
N VAL A 253 -16.36 1.49 5.44
CA VAL A 253 -15.75 0.20 5.12
C VAL A 253 -15.79 0.00 3.61
N ARG A 254 -14.62 -0.14 2.99
CA ARG A 254 -14.49 -0.49 1.59
C ARG A 254 -13.90 -1.89 1.47
N SER A 255 -14.62 -2.76 0.79
CA SER A 255 -14.14 -4.08 0.36
C SER A 255 -13.72 -4.03 -1.10
N ARG A 256 -13.10 -5.11 -1.57
CA ARG A 256 -12.85 -5.31 -2.99
C ARG A 256 -14.14 -5.46 -3.81
N ALA A 257 -14.05 -5.26 -5.12
CA ALA A 257 -15.21 -5.33 -6.01
C ALA A 257 -15.74 -6.75 -6.22
N ARG A 258 -14.86 -7.75 -6.30
CA ARG A 258 -15.26 -9.15 -6.45
C ARG A 258 -15.61 -9.79 -5.10
N PRO A 259 -16.56 -10.73 -5.05
CA PRO A 259 -16.85 -11.50 -3.86
C PRO A 259 -15.61 -12.24 -3.33
N TRP A 260 -15.63 -12.55 -2.03
CA TRP A 260 -14.58 -13.37 -1.45
C TRP A 260 -14.66 -14.83 -1.86
N ASN A 261 -13.50 -15.42 -2.15
CA ASN A 261 -13.37 -16.82 -2.56
C ASN A 261 -12.88 -17.64 -1.35
N PRO A 262 -13.56 -18.74 -0.99
CA PRO A 262 -13.12 -19.71 0.02
C PRO A 262 -11.68 -20.21 -0.09
N GLU A 263 -11.09 -20.19 -1.29
CA GLU A 263 -9.69 -20.57 -1.50
C GLU A 263 -8.67 -19.53 -0.99
N GLU A 264 -9.13 -18.32 -0.65
CA GLU A 264 -8.28 -17.25 -0.15
C GLU A 264 -8.19 -17.31 1.38
N GLU A 265 -6.98 -17.19 1.93
CA GLU A 265 -6.76 -17.30 3.37
C GLU A 265 -7.43 -16.18 4.19
N THR A 266 -7.67 -15.02 3.57
CA THR A 266 -8.19 -13.83 4.25
C THR A 266 -9.09 -13.00 3.36
N ALA A 267 -9.92 -12.18 3.99
CA ALA A 267 -10.53 -11.02 3.35
C ALA A 267 -9.99 -9.73 3.95
N GLU A 268 -9.78 -8.73 3.12
CA GLU A 268 -9.24 -7.44 3.54
C GLU A 268 -10.23 -6.32 3.24
N PHE A 269 -10.29 -5.36 4.15
CA PHE A 269 -11.15 -4.20 4.09
C PHE A 269 -10.34 -2.95 4.40
N LEU A 270 -10.51 -1.93 3.56
CA LEU A 270 -10.00 -0.61 3.84
C LEU A 270 -11.03 0.14 4.68
N VAL A 271 -10.65 0.51 5.90
CA VAL A 271 -11.53 1.21 6.83
C VAL A 271 -10.98 2.61 7.04
N TYR A 272 -11.82 3.62 6.85
CA TYR A 272 -11.37 5.01 6.93
C TYR A 272 -12.45 5.95 7.46
N ARG A 273 -12.01 7.09 7.99
CA ARG A 273 -12.88 8.19 8.38
C ARG A 273 -12.81 9.27 7.31
N VAL A 274 -13.96 9.77 6.89
CA VAL A 274 -14.05 10.92 5.98
C VAL A 274 -13.70 12.17 6.78
N ALA A 275 -12.83 13.03 6.24
CA ALA A 275 -12.52 14.31 6.82
C ALA A 275 -13.81 15.12 6.96
N SER A 276 -14.16 15.52 8.19
CA SER A 276 -15.25 16.47 8.40
C SER A 276 -14.94 17.74 7.62
N SER A 277 -15.84 18.17 6.73
CA SER A 277 -15.70 19.45 6.07
C SER A 277 -15.54 20.54 7.15
N PRO A 278 -14.53 21.43 7.04
CA PRO A 278 -14.36 22.52 7.99
C PRO A 278 -15.54 23.49 7.98
#